data_AF-A0A836P2C0-F1
#
_entry.id   AF-A0A836P2C0-F1
#
_cell.length_a   1.000
_cell.length_b   1.000
_cell.length_c   1.000
_cell.angle_alpha   90.00
_cell.angle_beta   90.00
_cell.angle_gamma   90.00
#
_symmetry.space_group_name_H-M   'P 1'
#
loop_
_entity.id
_entity.type
_entity.pdbx_description
1 polymer ?
#
loop_
_entity_poly.entity_id
_entity_poly.type
_entity_poly.pdbx_seq_one_letter_code
_entity_poly.pdbx_strand_id
1 'polypeptide(L)'
;MALTGTATRQQIISSEASTYTIAKALARAKAGPINALVTDNGSPTAGVALFTADYAVAADGPTRYRSVQSAIDAAVAAGGNTRRYISIKAGTYTELICVPSNAPPLTLSGLGTNTGDTIIRFNNANPTPKPAGTASHPCASNASATTVCTSNSATVTVRAANFEAPHLRVDNDYVEGTYTDNNQSAVALAVRGDKANFQDVLVSSNQDTLVISASSASDVIRAYFKSSTMEAMSISSSAPVRFRWCHHPLHRSTPGQQPRRLYFCGQHAPRQQLRVSGDQRQLQRCLRLSRQQYLSWTCLG
;
A
#
# COMPACT_ATOMS: atom_id res chain seq x y z
N MET A 1 11.40 -22.74 -17.26
CA MET A 1 12.03 -22.25 -16.02
C MET A 1 12.82 -23.39 -15.42
N ALA A 2 14.12 -23.25 -15.36
CA ALA A 2 15.01 -24.20 -14.72
C ALA A 2 15.05 -23.90 -13.21
N LEU A 3 14.53 -24.82 -12.42
CA LEU A 3 14.36 -24.66 -10.98
C LEU A 3 15.30 -25.59 -10.25
N THR A 4 15.98 -25.07 -9.22
CA THR A 4 16.74 -25.86 -8.25
C THR A 4 15.99 -25.80 -6.93
N GLY A 5 15.17 -26.80 -6.63
CA GLY A 5 14.38 -26.82 -5.40
C GLY A 5 13.38 -27.97 -5.37
N THR A 6 12.60 -28.04 -4.30
CA THR A 6 11.55 -29.06 -4.18
C THR A 6 10.24 -28.57 -4.80
N ALA A 7 9.30 -29.48 -5.05
CA ALA A 7 7.97 -29.12 -5.52
C ALA A 7 7.23 -28.13 -4.58
N THR A 8 7.53 -28.18 -3.28
CA THR A 8 6.95 -27.32 -2.24
C THR A 8 7.76 -26.05 -1.96
N ARG A 9 9.01 -25.98 -2.45
CA ARG A 9 9.90 -24.83 -2.30
C ARG A 9 10.87 -24.77 -3.46
N GLN A 10 10.38 -24.23 -4.57
CA GLN A 10 11.16 -24.06 -5.77
C GLN A 10 12.07 -22.85 -5.64
N GLN A 11 13.31 -22.98 -6.11
CA GLN A 11 14.24 -21.86 -6.22
C GLN A 11 14.65 -21.69 -7.67
N ILE A 12 14.85 -20.44 -8.08
CA ILE A 12 15.34 -20.10 -9.41
C ILE A 12 16.85 -20.23 -9.46
N ILE A 13 17.39 -20.68 -10.59
CA ILE A 13 18.84 -20.75 -10.79
C ILE A 13 19.45 -19.37 -11.02
N SER A 14 20.75 -19.22 -10.80
CA SER A 14 21.46 -17.93 -10.89
C SER A 14 21.29 -17.22 -12.24
N SER A 15 21.28 -17.97 -13.35
CA SER A 15 21.06 -17.40 -14.69
C SER A 15 19.66 -16.81 -14.83
N GLU A 16 18.63 -17.47 -14.28
CA GLU A 16 17.28 -16.92 -14.24
C GLU A 16 17.17 -15.77 -13.24
N ALA A 17 17.78 -15.90 -12.05
CA ALA A 17 17.82 -14.84 -11.04
C ALA A 17 18.41 -13.53 -11.57
N SER A 18 19.41 -13.60 -12.47
CA SER A 18 19.99 -12.43 -13.15
C SER A 18 18.98 -11.66 -14.03
N THR A 19 17.82 -12.26 -14.32
CA THR A 19 16.71 -11.61 -15.03
C THR A 19 15.72 -10.89 -14.10
N TYR A 20 15.78 -11.14 -12.80
CA TYR A 20 14.94 -10.51 -11.77
C TYR A 20 15.64 -9.32 -11.10
N THR A 21 16.01 -8.31 -11.86
CA THR A 21 16.66 -7.10 -11.32
C THR A 21 15.63 -6.01 -10.96
N ILE A 22 16.03 -5.05 -10.11
CA ILE A 22 15.25 -3.84 -9.82
C ILE A 22 14.96 -3.09 -11.12
N ALA A 23 15.98 -2.89 -11.95
CA ALA A 23 15.86 -2.24 -13.25
C ALA A 23 14.83 -2.96 -14.13
N LYS A 24 14.87 -4.28 -14.29
CA LYS A 24 13.89 -5.01 -15.12
C LYS A 24 12.47 -4.98 -14.58
N ALA A 25 12.29 -4.92 -13.26
CA ALA A 25 10.97 -4.83 -12.64
C ALA A 25 10.31 -3.45 -12.85
N LEU A 26 11.12 -2.40 -12.78
CA LEU A 26 10.66 -1.02 -12.90
C LEU A 26 10.66 -0.52 -14.35
N ALA A 27 11.55 -1.03 -15.20
CA ALA A 27 11.64 -0.71 -16.62
C ALA A 27 10.60 -1.44 -17.48
N ARG A 28 9.69 -2.25 -16.93
CA ARG A 28 8.73 -3.04 -17.71
C ARG A 28 7.28 -2.57 -17.59
N ALA A 29 7.01 -1.29 -17.33
CA ALA A 29 5.62 -0.82 -17.33
C ALA A 29 5.48 0.70 -17.25
N LYS A 30 5.46 1.46 -18.36
CA LYS A 30 4.59 2.66 -18.33
C LYS A 30 3.18 2.19 -17.94
N ALA A 31 2.50 2.87 -17.01
CA ALA A 31 1.08 2.61 -16.73
C ALA A 31 0.30 2.45 -18.04
N GLY A 32 -0.38 1.31 -18.17
CA GLY A 32 -1.05 0.93 -19.40
C GLY A 32 -1.32 -0.58 -19.49
N PRO A 33 -1.92 -1.02 -20.61
CA PRO A 33 -2.34 -2.40 -20.80
C PRO A 33 -1.20 -3.42 -20.64
N ILE A 34 -1.46 -4.55 -19.97
CA ILE A 34 -0.50 -5.67 -19.78
C ILE A 34 0.11 -6.15 -21.11
N ASN A 35 -0.59 -5.97 -22.23
CA ASN A 35 -0.14 -6.34 -23.58
C ASN A 35 0.65 -5.24 -24.32
N ALA A 36 0.85 -4.06 -23.73
CA ALA A 36 1.48 -2.91 -24.36
C ALA A 36 2.46 -2.18 -23.41
N LEU A 37 3.21 -2.94 -22.61
CA LEU A 37 4.15 -2.41 -21.64
C LEU A 37 5.34 -1.72 -22.32
N VAL A 38 5.50 -0.42 -22.05
CA VAL A 38 6.64 0.37 -22.55
C VAL A 38 7.73 0.43 -21.49
N THR A 39 8.99 0.37 -21.93
CA THR A 39 10.16 0.57 -21.07
C THR A 39 10.53 2.04 -20.96
N ASP A 40 10.49 2.59 -19.74
CA ASP A 40 10.80 4.00 -19.45
C ASP A 40 12.07 4.20 -18.62
N ASN A 41 12.84 3.13 -18.33
CA ASN A 41 14.11 3.14 -17.60
C ASN A 41 14.13 3.99 -16.30
N GLY A 42 12.98 4.13 -15.64
CA GLY A 42 12.87 4.93 -14.41
C GLY A 42 13.68 4.36 -13.25
N SER A 43 14.48 5.21 -12.59
CA SER A 43 15.26 4.85 -11.39
C SER A 43 14.70 5.59 -10.16
N PRO A 44 14.05 4.90 -9.21
CA PRO A 44 13.55 5.50 -7.97
C PRO A 44 14.62 5.59 -6.87
N THR A 45 15.90 5.45 -7.23
CA THR A 45 17.01 5.43 -6.26
C THR A 45 17.67 6.78 -6.02
N ALA A 46 17.21 7.85 -6.68
CA ALA A 46 17.56 9.21 -6.28
C ALA A 46 17.20 9.39 -4.80
N GLY A 47 18.18 9.80 -3.97
CA GLY A 47 17.95 10.01 -2.54
C GLY A 47 16.93 11.10 -2.27
N VAL A 48 16.42 11.17 -1.03
CA VAL A 48 15.57 12.28 -0.58
C VAL A 48 16.41 13.55 -0.65
N ALA A 49 16.15 14.41 -1.64
CA ALA A 49 16.76 15.73 -1.71
C ALA A 49 16.14 16.61 -0.61
N LEU A 50 16.95 17.46 0.03
CA LEU A 50 16.44 18.55 0.86
C LEU A 50 15.53 19.41 -0.04
N PHE A 51 14.26 19.54 0.34
CA PHE A 51 13.25 20.25 -0.43
C PHE A 51 12.66 21.40 0.40
N THR A 52 12.22 22.46 -0.28
CA THR A 52 11.36 23.48 0.32
C THR A 52 9.91 23.01 0.17
N ALA A 53 9.17 22.93 1.28
CA ALA A 53 7.77 22.48 1.25
C ALA A 53 6.87 23.55 0.61
N ASP A 54 6.04 23.16 -0.36
CA ASP A 54 4.95 23.99 -0.88
C ASP A 54 3.81 24.10 0.18
N TYR A 55 3.60 23.03 0.95
CA TYR A 55 2.57 22.93 1.98
C TYR A 55 3.16 22.34 3.26
N ALA A 56 2.91 23.00 4.41
CA ALA A 56 3.38 22.53 5.71
C ALA A 56 2.20 22.16 6.61
N VAL A 57 2.20 20.93 7.10
CA VAL A 57 1.17 20.38 7.99
C VAL A 57 1.72 20.28 9.41
N ALA A 58 0.94 20.75 10.37
CA ALA A 58 1.22 20.57 11.79
C ALA A 58 -0.10 20.49 12.59
N ALA A 59 -0.19 19.49 13.47
CA ALA A 59 -1.33 19.36 14.38
C ALA A 59 -1.45 20.56 15.34
N ASP A 60 -0.34 21.21 15.68
CA ASP A 60 -0.21 22.30 16.65
C ASP A 60 0.54 23.53 16.08
N GLY A 61 0.59 24.65 16.83
CA GLY A 61 1.29 25.88 16.44
C GLY A 61 0.66 26.65 15.28
N PRO A 62 1.18 27.80 14.83
CA PRO A 62 0.55 28.56 13.75
C PRO A 62 0.86 27.94 12.37
N THR A 63 -0.08 27.17 11.81
CA THR A 63 0.00 26.66 10.42
C THR A 63 -1.34 26.80 9.70
N ARG A 64 -1.28 26.88 8.37
CA ARG A 64 -2.46 26.90 7.48
C ARG A 64 -3.14 25.52 7.39
N TYR A 65 -2.40 24.43 7.53
CA TYR A 65 -2.92 23.07 7.34
C TYR A 65 -2.79 22.26 8.62
N ARG A 66 -3.94 21.90 9.21
CA ARG A 66 -4.03 21.08 10.44
C ARG A 66 -4.15 19.59 10.18
N SER A 67 -4.61 19.24 8.98
CA SER A 67 -4.76 17.86 8.53
C SER A 67 -3.94 17.64 7.27
N VAL A 68 -3.47 16.41 7.10
CA VAL A 68 -2.71 16.00 5.92
C VAL A 68 -3.61 16.06 4.69
N GLN A 69 -4.88 15.64 4.80
CA GLN A 69 -5.82 15.72 3.68
C GLN A 69 -6.01 17.15 3.17
N SER A 70 -6.09 18.15 4.06
CA SER A 70 -6.29 19.55 3.62
C SER A 70 -5.13 20.10 2.77
N ALA A 71 -3.90 19.68 3.05
CA ALA A 71 -2.74 20.05 2.25
C ALA A 71 -2.73 19.33 0.89
N ILE A 72 -3.17 18.06 0.86
CA ILE A 72 -3.35 17.29 -0.39
C ILE A 72 -4.41 17.96 -1.26
N ASP A 73 -5.56 18.32 -0.67
CA ASP A 73 -6.65 18.99 -1.39
C ASP A 73 -6.18 20.33 -1.98
N ALA A 74 -5.38 21.10 -1.24
CA ALA A 74 -4.80 22.35 -1.72
C ALA A 74 -3.78 22.14 -2.86
N ALA A 75 -2.97 21.06 -2.80
CA ALA A 75 -2.06 20.69 -3.88
C ALA A 75 -2.80 20.24 -5.15
N VAL A 76 -3.89 19.48 -4.99
CA VAL A 76 -4.76 19.06 -6.09
C VAL A 76 -5.44 20.27 -6.73
N ALA A 77 -5.98 21.19 -5.91
CA ALA A 77 -6.64 22.40 -6.39
C ALA A 77 -5.69 23.34 -7.14
N ALA A 78 -4.42 23.43 -6.72
CA ALA A 78 -3.40 24.19 -7.44
C ALA A 78 -3.02 23.56 -8.79
N GLY A 79 -3.19 22.23 -8.93
CA GLY A 79 -2.93 21.49 -10.15
C GLY A 79 -1.49 21.60 -10.67
N GLY A 80 -1.33 21.30 -11.96
CA GLY A 80 -0.06 21.37 -12.68
C GLY A 80 0.68 20.03 -12.77
N ASN A 81 1.82 20.04 -13.45
CA ASN A 81 2.64 18.85 -13.71
C ASN A 81 3.97 18.83 -12.93
N THR A 82 4.25 19.90 -12.17
CA THR A 82 5.44 20.02 -11.33
C THR A 82 5.22 19.28 -10.02
N ARG A 83 6.27 18.63 -9.51
CA ARG A 83 6.22 17.96 -8.21
C ARG A 83 5.89 18.98 -7.10
N ARG A 84 4.94 18.64 -6.25
CA ARG A 84 4.57 19.39 -5.04
C ARG A 84 5.06 18.66 -3.79
N TYR A 85 5.52 19.43 -2.82
CA TYR A 85 6.09 18.93 -1.58
C TYR A 85 5.22 19.32 -0.39
N ILE A 86 4.75 18.31 0.34
CA ILE A 86 4.02 18.46 1.59
C ILE A 86 4.90 17.94 2.71
N SER A 87 5.26 18.82 3.64
CA SER A 87 5.94 18.44 4.87
C SER A 87 4.94 18.27 6.01
N ILE A 88 5.16 17.26 6.85
CA ILE A 88 4.30 16.95 7.99
C ILE A 88 5.15 16.92 9.25
N LYS A 89 4.91 17.87 10.16
CA LYS A 89 5.55 17.92 11.47
C LYS A 89 5.30 16.61 12.23
N ALA A 90 6.28 16.16 12.99
CA ALA A 90 6.14 15.04 13.93
C ALA A 90 4.87 15.18 14.79
N GLY A 91 4.19 14.07 15.01
CA GLY A 91 2.88 14.01 15.65
C GLY A 91 1.99 12.93 15.06
N THR A 92 0.84 12.73 15.69
CA THR A 92 -0.15 11.74 15.30
C THR A 92 -1.36 12.41 14.64
N TYR A 93 -1.61 12.05 13.38
CA TYR A 93 -2.72 12.52 12.56
C TYR A 93 -3.73 11.39 12.44
N THR A 94 -4.88 11.54 13.12
CA THR A 94 -5.94 10.52 13.11
C THR A 94 -6.97 10.86 12.03
N GLU A 95 -6.70 10.45 10.80
CA GLU A 95 -7.49 10.79 9.62
C GLU A 95 -7.33 9.74 8.51
N LEU A 96 -8.31 9.68 7.60
CA LEU A 96 -8.24 8.89 6.37
C LEU A 96 -7.70 9.76 5.25
N ILE A 97 -6.69 9.26 4.53
CA ILE A 97 -6.01 9.98 3.44
C ILE A 97 -6.35 9.40 2.08
N CYS A 98 -6.67 10.30 1.15
CA CYS A 98 -6.82 10.05 -0.26
C CYS A 98 -5.90 10.99 -1.05
N VAL A 99 -4.96 10.40 -1.79
CA VAL A 99 -4.21 11.09 -2.85
C VAL A 99 -4.85 10.72 -4.19
N PRO A 100 -5.75 11.55 -4.74
CA PRO A 100 -6.56 11.17 -5.89
C PRO A 100 -5.74 11.07 -7.18
N SER A 101 -6.25 10.39 -8.21
CA SER A 101 -5.50 10.14 -9.46
C SER A 101 -5.16 11.39 -10.26
N ASN A 102 -5.89 12.49 -10.03
CA ASN A 102 -5.66 13.79 -10.66
C ASN A 102 -4.70 14.68 -9.86
N ALA A 103 -4.12 14.21 -8.75
CA ALA A 103 -3.11 14.98 -8.04
C ALA A 103 -1.85 15.17 -8.91
N PRO A 104 -1.16 16.32 -8.81
CA PRO A 104 0.18 16.45 -9.38
C PRO A 104 1.14 15.40 -8.76
N PRO A 105 2.33 15.16 -9.34
CA PRO A 105 3.36 14.38 -8.67
C PRO A 105 3.57 14.95 -7.25
N LEU A 106 3.37 14.12 -6.23
CA LEU A 106 3.29 14.60 -4.86
C LEU A 106 4.34 13.90 -4.00
N THR A 107 5.01 14.65 -3.14
CA THR A 107 5.88 14.12 -2.09
C THR A 107 5.29 14.47 -0.74
N LEU A 108 5.01 13.46 0.07
CA LEU A 108 4.49 13.58 1.43
C LEU A 108 5.59 13.14 2.42
N SER A 109 6.20 14.08 3.13
CA SER A 109 7.36 13.80 3.97
C SER A 109 7.07 14.04 5.44
N GLY A 110 7.39 13.07 6.29
CA GLY A 110 7.48 13.34 7.73
C GLY A 110 8.74 14.16 8.04
N LEU A 111 8.64 14.99 9.08
CA LEU A 111 9.74 15.78 9.64
C LEU A 111 10.18 15.26 11.02
N GLY A 112 9.87 13.99 11.31
CA GLY A 112 10.38 13.26 12.45
C GLY A 112 11.91 13.21 12.51
N THR A 113 12.44 12.94 13.71
CA THR A 113 13.86 12.58 13.85
C THR A 113 14.04 11.08 13.58
N ASN A 114 13.06 10.27 13.98
CA ASN A 114 13.03 8.83 13.80
C ASN A 114 11.90 8.41 12.86
N THR A 115 12.13 7.28 12.18
CA THR A 115 11.10 6.55 11.45
C THR A 115 9.96 6.19 12.40
N GLY A 116 8.83 6.89 12.29
CA GLY A 116 7.68 6.70 13.17
C GLY A 116 7.24 7.90 13.99
N ASP A 117 7.98 9.01 14.00
CA ASP A 117 7.58 10.20 14.75
C ASP A 117 6.41 10.95 14.07
N THR A 118 6.25 10.80 12.75
CA THR A 118 5.11 11.32 11.99
C THR A 118 4.17 10.16 11.64
N ILE A 119 3.04 10.06 12.33
CA ILE A 119 2.10 8.95 12.26
C ILE A 119 0.80 9.40 11.63
N ILE A 120 0.38 8.75 10.55
CA ILE A 120 -0.99 8.83 10.04
C ILE A 120 -1.68 7.53 10.45
N ARG A 121 -2.77 7.63 11.21
CA ARG A 121 -3.49 6.48 11.73
C ARG A 121 -4.99 6.58 11.57
N PHE A 122 -5.66 5.45 11.45
CA PHE A 122 -7.10 5.38 11.55
C PHE A 122 -7.55 4.00 12.03
N ASN A 123 -8.79 3.93 12.53
CA ASN A 123 -9.40 2.70 13.05
C ASN A 123 -10.62 2.32 12.22
N ASN A 124 -10.42 1.53 11.16
CA ASN A 124 -11.52 0.88 10.46
C ASN A 124 -11.08 -0.43 9.80
N ALA A 125 -12.04 -1.30 9.54
CA ALA A 125 -11.83 -2.59 8.90
C ALA A 125 -13.01 -2.92 7.99
N ASN A 126 -12.88 -4.02 7.24
CA ASN A 126 -13.92 -4.55 6.38
C ASN A 126 -15.34 -4.54 7.01
N PRO A 127 -15.56 -5.05 8.24
CA PRO A 127 -16.87 -5.09 8.86
C PRO A 127 -17.28 -3.79 9.55
N THR A 128 -16.45 -2.73 9.55
CA THR A 128 -16.80 -1.46 10.22
C THR A 128 -18.08 -0.88 9.60
N PRO A 129 -19.16 -0.70 10.39
CA PRO A 129 -20.40 -0.12 9.89
C PRO A 129 -20.22 1.33 9.48
N LYS A 130 -21.00 1.75 8.49
CA LYS A 130 -21.07 3.15 8.06
C LYS A 130 -22.45 3.48 7.48
N PRO A 131 -22.87 4.76 7.48
CA PRO A 131 -24.15 5.15 6.88
C PRO A 131 -24.17 4.89 5.37
N ALA A 132 -25.28 4.36 4.86
CA ALA A 132 -25.52 4.31 3.41
C ALA A 132 -25.63 5.74 2.84
N GLY A 133 -25.26 5.91 1.57
CA GLY A 133 -25.22 7.20 0.88
C GLY A 133 -23.96 8.04 1.13
N THR A 134 -23.04 7.60 1.99
CA THR A 134 -21.79 8.34 2.31
C THR A 134 -20.59 7.49 1.91
N ALA A 135 -19.57 8.02 1.26
CA ALA A 135 -18.34 7.25 1.00
C ALA A 135 -17.50 7.09 2.29
N SER A 136 -16.70 6.01 2.43
CA SER A 136 -15.81 5.86 3.60
C SER A 136 -14.71 6.93 3.69
N HIS A 137 -14.22 7.38 2.54
CA HIS A 137 -13.18 8.41 2.40
C HIS A 137 -13.24 9.00 0.98
N PRO A 138 -12.55 10.12 0.67
CA PRO A 138 -12.68 10.80 -0.64
C PRO A 138 -12.36 9.92 -1.86
N CYS A 139 -11.43 8.95 -1.70
CA CYS A 139 -11.06 8.00 -2.74
C CYS A 139 -12.00 6.77 -2.86
N ALA A 140 -13.04 6.64 -2.03
CA ALA A 140 -13.84 5.43 -1.93
C ALA A 140 -15.05 5.48 -2.86
N SER A 141 -15.43 4.33 -3.41
CA SER A 141 -16.60 4.17 -4.30
C SER A 141 -17.72 3.35 -3.65
N ASN A 142 -17.79 3.32 -2.32
CA ASN A 142 -18.68 2.47 -1.53
C ASN A 142 -19.82 3.25 -0.85
N ALA A 143 -20.30 4.33 -1.47
CA ALA A 143 -21.35 5.16 -0.86
C ALA A 143 -22.62 4.35 -0.55
N SER A 144 -23.01 3.44 -1.44
CA SER A 144 -24.19 2.58 -1.25
C SER A 144 -23.99 1.47 -0.20
N ALA A 145 -22.76 1.19 0.21
CA ALA A 145 -22.48 0.12 1.17
C ALA A 145 -22.77 0.57 2.60
N THR A 146 -23.20 -0.39 3.44
CA THR A 146 -23.43 -0.20 4.88
C THR A 146 -22.20 -0.54 5.72
N THR A 147 -21.12 -1.00 5.09
CA THR A 147 -19.83 -1.27 5.72
C THR A 147 -18.69 -0.67 4.90
N VAL A 148 -17.53 -0.49 5.53
CA VAL A 148 -16.35 0.11 4.90
C VAL A 148 -15.81 -0.76 3.77
N CYS A 149 -15.94 -2.09 3.86
CA CYS A 149 -15.36 -3.06 2.94
C CYS A 149 -13.81 -3.06 2.97
N THR A 150 -13.19 -4.18 2.60
CA THR A 150 -11.72 -4.34 2.60
C THR A 150 -11.04 -3.28 1.71
N SER A 151 -11.60 -3.03 0.52
CA SER A 151 -11.01 -2.11 -0.47
C SER A 151 -10.92 -0.65 -0.03
N ASN A 152 -11.70 -0.24 0.98
CA ASN A 152 -11.79 1.14 1.47
C ASN A 152 -11.47 1.26 2.98
N SER A 153 -10.93 0.21 3.61
CA SER A 153 -10.44 0.26 5.00
C SER A 153 -9.00 0.78 5.10
N ALA A 154 -8.45 1.33 4.02
CA ALA A 154 -7.10 1.85 3.99
C ALA A 154 -7.00 3.20 4.73
N THR A 155 -6.11 3.28 5.73
CA THR A 155 -5.75 4.56 6.36
C THR A 155 -5.24 5.57 5.32
N VAL A 156 -4.35 5.13 4.43
CA VAL A 156 -3.84 5.93 3.32
C VAL A 156 -4.10 5.23 1.99
N THR A 157 -4.81 5.90 1.09
CA THR A 157 -5.04 5.46 -0.29
C THR A 157 -4.33 6.39 -1.27
N VAL A 158 -3.38 5.84 -2.03
CA VAL A 158 -2.61 6.54 -3.07
C VAL A 158 -3.07 6.10 -4.46
N ARG A 159 -3.85 6.95 -5.16
CA ARG A 159 -4.24 6.73 -6.56
C ARG A 159 -3.36 7.52 -7.55
N ALA A 160 -2.69 8.57 -7.10
CA ALA A 160 -1.80 9.40 -7.92
C ALA A 160 -0.56 8.63 -8.42
N ALA A 161 -0.16 8.91 -9.65
CA ALA A 161 1.12 8.45 -10.17
C ALA A 161 2.28 9.32 -9.65
N ASN A 162 3.50 8.77 -9.63
CA ASN A 162 4.72 9.46 -9.16
C ASN A 162 4.63 9.97 -7.71
N PHE A 163 3.84 9.30 -6.87
CA PHE A 163 3.76 9.62 -5.44
C PHE A 163 5.05 9.23 -4.71
N GLU A 164 5.50 10.08 -3.79
CA GLU A 164 6.64 9.81 -2.93
C GLU A 164 6.24 9.99 -1.46
N ALA A 165 6.68 9.08 -0.60
CA ALA A 165 6.48 9.18 0.85
C ALA A 165 7.76 8.81 1.60
N PRO A 166 8.67 9.79 1.83
CA PRO A 166 9.78 9.60 2.74
C PRO A 166 9.38 9.81 4.21
N HIS A 167 9.92 8.98 5.10
CA HIS A 167 9.94 9.22 6.55
C HIS A 167 8.55 9.32 7.20
N LEU A 168 7.64 8.41 6.86
CA LEU A 168 6.27 8.38 7.38
C LEU A 168 5.93 7.04 8.02
N ARG A 169 5.07 7.09 9.04
CA ARG A 169 4.39 5.91 9.58
C ARG A 169 2.91 5.92 9.23
N VAL A 170 2.42 4.79 8.76
CA VAL A 170 1.01 4.58 8.42
C VAL A 170 0.47 3.39 9.19
N ASP A 171 -0.47 3.66 10.07
CA ASP A 171 -1.07 2.65 10.93
C ASP A 171 -2.55 2.48 10.58
N ASN A 172 -3.01 1.23 10.59
CA ASN A 172 -4.41 0.94 10.85
C ASN A 172 -4.48 0.18 12.17
N ASP A 173 -4.96 0.88 13.21
CA ASP A 173 -4.95 0.45 14.61
C ASP A 173 -6.23 -0.32 15.01
N TYR A 174 -6.96 -0.83 14.01
CA TYR A 174 -8.09 -1.73 14.22
C TYR A 174 -7.69 -2.94 15.09
N VAL A 175 -8.59 -3.37 15.99
CA VAL A 175 -8.34 -4.48 16.92
C VAL A 175 -9.09 -5.73 16.44
N GLU A 176 -8.37 -6.83 16.21
CA GLU A 176 -9.01 -8.10 15.83
C GLU A 176 -9.96 -8.58 16.93
N GLY A 177 -11.15 -9.04 16.53
CA GLY A 177 -12.23 -9.45 17.42
C GLY A 177 -13.23 -8.36 17.78
N THR A 178 -13.04 -7.11 17.34
CA THR A 178 -14.03 -6.02 17.56
C THR A 178 -15.40 -6.37 16.96
N TYR A 179 -15.44 -7.03 15.81
CA TYR A 179 -16.67 -7.54 15.20
C TYR A 179 -16.70 -9.08 15.20
N THR A 180 -17.88 -9.68 15.03
CA THR A 180 -18.04 -11.15 14.98
C THR A 180 -17.68 -11.74 13.61
N ASP A 181 -17.58 -10.89 12.59
CA ASP A 181 -17.19 -11.29 11.23
C ASP A 181 -15.81 -11.94 11.20
N ASN A 182 -15.67 -12.96 10.36
CA ASN A 182 -14.43 -13.71 10.19
C ASN A 182 -13.39 -13.00 9.31
N ASN A 183 -13.84 -12.06 8.47
CA ASN A 183 -12.98 -11.21 7.65
C ASN A 183 -12.92 -9.81 8.28
N GLN A 184 -11.81 -9.54 8.97
CA GLN A 184 -11.54 -8.28 9.64
C GLN A 184 -10.34 -7.55 9.02
N SER A 185 -10.23 -7.65 7.69
CA SER A 185 -9.17 -6.97 6.93
C SER A 185 -9.16 -5.47 7.18
N ALA A 186 -8.02 -4.96 7.59
CA ALA A 186 -7.77 -3.59 8.03
C ALA A 186 -6.50 -3.10 7.31
N VAL A 187 -6.70 -2.32 6.25
CA VAL A 187 -5.60 -1.90 5.39
C VAL A 187 -4.94 -0.66 6.00
N ALA A 188 -3.61 -0.63 6.12
CA ALA A 188 -2.92 0.60 6.49
C ALA A 188 -2.62 1.43 5.24
N LEU A 189 -2.03 0.81 4.21
CA LEU A 189 -1.63 1.49 2.98
C LEU A 189 -2.17 0.78 1.73
N ALA A 190 -2.93 1.50 0.92
CA ALA A 190 -3.38 1.07 -0.41
C ALA A 190 -2.71 1.89 -1.52
N VAL A 191 -1.91 1.25 -2.36
CA VAL A 191 -1.22 1.86 -3.50
C VAL A 191 -1.87 1.40 -4.81
N ARG A 192 -2.41 2.37 -5.55
CA ARG A 192 -3.14 2.16 -6.79
C ARG A 192 -2.61 2.98 -7.97
N GLY A 193 -1.72 3.93 -7.71
CA GLY A 193 -1.02 4.72 -8.73
C GLY A 193 0.33 4.10 -9.14
N ASP A 194 0.77 4.42 -10.35
CA ASP A 194 2.07 3.96 -10.90
C ASP A 194 3.24 4.80 -10.39
N LYS A 195 4.44 4.21 -10.33
CA LYS A 195 5.69 4.85 -9.85
C LYS A 195 5.59 5.42 -8.42
N ALA A 196 4.89 4.73 -7.52
CA ALA A 196 4.89 5.12 -6.12
C ALA A 196 6.23 4.73 -5.46
N ASN A 197 6.83 5.64 -4.71
CA ASN A 197 8.11 5.44 -4.04
C ASN A 197 7.99 5.72 -2.53
N PHE A 198 8.36 4.74 -1.72
CA PHE A 198 8.31 4.81 -0.28
C PHE A 198 9.72 4.59 0.26
N GLN A 199 10.23 5.53 1.03
CA GLN A 199 11.56 5.45 1.60
C GLN A 199 11.47 5.66 3.10
N ASP A 200 12.07 4.75 3.88
CA ASP A 200 12.10 4.88 5.32
C ASP A 200 10.68 5.08 5.91
N VAL A 201 9.79 4.16 5.56
CA VAL A 201 8.41 4.17 6.04
C VAL A 201 8.16 2.99 6.96
N LEU A 202 7.27 3.16 7.92
CA LEU A 202 6.73 2.09 8.74
C LEU A 202 5.24 1.92 8.42
N VAL A 203 4.83 0.71 8.05
CA VAL A 203 3.41 0.40 7.81
C VAL A 203 2.99 -0.70 8.75
N SER A 204 1.96 -0.45 9.57
CA SER A 204 1.53 -1.37 10.63
C SER A 204 0.02 -1.61 10.60
N SER A 205 -0.40 -2.88 10.60
CA SER A 205 -1.79 -3.30 10.82
C SER A 205 -1.89 -4.83 10.98
N ASN A 206 -3.11 -5.35 11.05
CA ASN A 206 -3.44 -6.76 11.09
C ASN A 206 -3.57 -7.36 9.68
N GLN A 207 -4.73 -7.92 9.32
CA GLN A 207 -4.95 -8.55 8.01
C GLN A 207 -5.00 -7.49 6.88
N ASP A 208 -4.28 -7.75 5.78
CA ASP A 208 -4.17 -6.90 4.59
C ASP A 208 -3.52 -5.52 4.83
N THR A 209 -2.50 -5.48 5.70
CA THR A 209 -1.72 -4.28 6.06
C THR A 209 -1.31 -3.40 4.88
N LEU A 210 -0.80 -4.01 3.81
CA LEU A 210 -0.37 -3.32 2.60
C LEU A 210 -1.06 -3.93 1.39
N VAL A 211 -1.74 -3.08 0.61
CA VAL A 211 -2.35 -3.47 -0.66
C VAL A 211 -1.74 -2.69 -1.81
N ILE A 212 -1.29 -3.40 -2.85
CA ILE A 212 -0.77 -2.78 -4.07
C ILE A 212 -1.50 -3.36 -5.28
N SER A 213 -2.47 -2.63 -5.80
CA SER A 213 -3.31 -3.09 -6.90
C SER A 213 -3.72 -1.96 -7.83
N ALA A 214 -3.59 -2.19 -9.14
CA ALA A 214 -4.11 -1.27 -10.15
C ALA A 214 -5.65 -1.18 -10.05
N SER A 215 -6.21 -0.06 -10.52
CA SER A 215 -7.68 0.10 -10.55
C SER A 215 -8.36 -0.79 -11.60
N SER A 216 -7.59 -1.28 -12.59
CA SER A 216 -8.04 -2.23 -13.60
C SER A 216 -7.09 -3.44 -13.67
N ALA A 217 -7.65 -4.62 -13.90
CA ALA A 217 -6.87 -5.85 -14.12
C ALA A 217 -6.04 -5.82 -15.41
N SER A 218 -6.33 -4.89 -16.33
CA SER A 218 -5.52 -4.66 -17.53
C SER A 218 -4.28 -3.83 -17.27
N ASP A 219 -4.17 -3.15 -16.14
CA ASP A 219 -3.18 -2.11 -15.93
C ASP A 219 -2.05 -2.59 -15.02
N VAL A 220 -0.85 -2.11 -15.31
CA VAL A 220 0.32 -2.34 -14.46
C VAL A 220 0.68 -1.06 -13.72
N ILE A 221 0.87 -1.18 -12.41
CA ILE A 221 1.43 -0.12 -11.55
C ILE A 221 2.73 -0.59 -10.92
N ARG A 222 3.62 0.35 -10.60
CA ARG A 222 4.89 0.07 -9.93
C ARG A 222 4.92 0.75 -8.58
N ALA A 223 5.35 0.00 -7.57
CA ALA A 223 5.67 0.53 -6.26
C ALA A 223 7.07 0.07 -5.82
N TYR A 224 7.83 1.00 -5.23
CA TYR A 224 9.17 0.74 -4.72
C TYR A 224 9.25 1.13 -3.24
N PHE A 225 9.74 0.21 -2.41
CA PHE A 225 9.96 0.41 -0.98
C PHE A 225 11.45 0.24 -0.68
N LYS A 226 12.06 1.23 -0.02
CA LYS A 226 13.48 1.24 0.33
C LYS A 226 13.65 1.56 1.81
N SER A 227 14.41 0.72 2.53
CA SER A 227 14.67 0.91 3.96
C SER A 227 13.39 1.02 4.80
N SER A 228 12.33 0.31 4.41
CA SER A 228 11.00 0.41 5.02
C SER A 228 10.67 -0.80 5.89
N THR A 229 9.87 -0.61 6.93
CA THR A 229 9.41 -1.69 7.80
C THR A 229 7.93 -1.96 7.55
N MET A 230 7.57 -3.24 7.41
CA MET A 230 6.17 -3.67 7.30
C MET A 230 5.86 -4.58 8.49
N GLU A 231 5.16 -4.04 9.48
CA GLU A 231 4.63 -4.79 10.63
C GLU A 231 3.26 -5.34 10.23
N ALA A 232 3.26 -6.45 9.49
CA ALA A 232 2.09 -6.91 8.77
C ALA A 232 1.72 -8.35 9.10
N MET A 233 0.41 -8.65 9.16
CA MET A 233 -0.04 -10.04 9.08
C MET A 233 -0.07 -10.54 7.63
N SER A 234 -0.39 -9.66 6.65
CA SER A 234 -0.31 -9.99 5.22
C SER A 234 -0.06 -8.78 4.31
N ILE A 235 0.65 -9.01 3.20
CA ILE A 235 0.80 -8.08 2.08
C ILE A 235 0.06 -8.64 0.86
N SER A 236 -0.86 -7.88 0.28
CA SER A 236 -1.67 -8.29 -0.87
C SER A 236 -1.30 -7.45 -2.11
N SER A 237 -1.00 -8.08 -3.24
CA SER A 237 -0.66 -7.32 -4.46
C SER A 237 -1.11 -7.97 -5.75
N SER A 238 -1.59 -7.18 -6.71
CA SER A 238 -1.81 -7.62 -8.10
C SER A 238 -0.81 -7.03 -9.09
N ALA A 239 0.16 -6.26 -8.61
CA ALA A 239 1.07 -5.48 -9.43
C ALA A 239 2.55 -5.81 -9.14
N PRO A 240 3.50 -5.44 -10.02
CA PRO A 240 4.92 -5.53 -9.73
C PRO A 240 5.32 -4.66 -8.53
N VAL A 241 5.79 -5.31 -7.46
CA VAL A 241 6.32 -4.64 -6.25
C VAL A 241 7.77 -5.03 -6.05
N ARG A 242 8.57 -4.08 -5.54
CA ARG A 242 9.93 -4.33 -5.08
C ARG A 242 10.15 -3.74 -3.69
N PHE A 243 10.65 -4.60 -2.81
CA PHE A 243 11.14 -4.25 -1.48
C PHE A 243 12.67 -4.35 -1.50
N ARG A 244 13.35 -3.32 -1.00
CA ARG A 244 14.81 -3.30 -0.88
C ARG A 244 15.19 -2.88 0.54
N TRP A 245 15.91 -3.75 1.24
CA TRP A 245 16.31 -3.54 2.65
C TRP A 245 15.11 -3.34 3.59
N CYS A 246 14.05 -4.14 3.42
CA CYS A 246 12.87 -4.05 4.28
C CYS A 246 12.96 -5.03 5.45
N HIS A 247 12.55 -4.57 6.65
CA HIS A 247 12.35 -5.44 7.80
C HIS A 247 10.88 -5.83 7.91
N HIS A 248 10.68 -7.09 8.29
CA HIS A 248 9.43 -7.80 8.14
C HIS A 248 9.10 -8.56 9.42
N PRO A 249 8.88 -7.85 10.56
CA PRO A 249 8.63 -8.47 11.84
C PRO A 249 7.24 -9.13 11.86
N LEU A 250 7.14 -10.26 12.56
CA LEU A 250 5.87 -10.94 12.80
C LEU A 250 5.20 -10.32 14.03
N HIS A 251 4.02 -9.72 13.84
CA HIS A 251 3.26 -9.20 14.97
C HIS A 251 2.37 -10.28 15.59
N ARG A 252 2.28 -10.31 16.93
CA ARG A 252 1.30 -11.07 17.72
C ARG A 252 0.23 -10.09 18.16
N SER A 253 -0.98 -10.18 17.61
CA SER A 253 -2.10 -9.31 18.00
C SER A 253 -2.75 -9.74 19.33
N THR A 254 -2.61 -11.00 19.77
CA THR A 254 -3.29 -11.54 20.95
C THR A 254 -2.46 -12.56 21.74
N PRO A 255 -2.34 -12.46 23.08
CA PRO A 255 -1.82 -13.54 23.92
C PRO A 255 -2.68 -14.79 23.78
N GLY A 256 -2.10 -15.92 23.38
CA GLY A 256 -2.79 -17.23 23.29
C GLY A 256 -3.30 -17.64 21.91
N GLN A 257 -3.24 -16.77 20.89
CA GLN A 257 -3.64 -17.12 19.52
C GLN A 257 -2.43 -17.55 18.69
N GLN A 258 -2.54 -18.66 17.94
CA GLN A 258 -1.45 -19.08 17.03
C GLN A 258 -1.28 -18.05 15.89
N PRO A 259 -0.03 -17.63 15.56
CA PRO A 259 0.19 -16.67 14.49
C PRO A 259 -0.34 -17.21 13.16
N ARG A 260 -1.26 -16.47 12.51
CA ARG A 260 -1.71 -16.77 11.16
C ARG A 260 -0.63 -16.29 10.19
N ARG A 261 0.11 -17.23 9.59
CA ARG A 261 1.31 -16.95 8.79
C ARG A 261 0.98 -16.85 7.30
N LEU A 262 0.79 -15.64 6.76
CA LEU A 262 0.82 -15.41 5.32
C LEU A 262 1.46 -14.07 4.93
N TYR A 263 2.70 -14.11 4.43
CA TYR A 263 3.47 -12.90 4.17
C TYR A 263 3.09 -12.16 2.87
N PHE A 264 2.78 -12.91 1.81
CA PHE A 264 2.44 -12.36 0.49
C PHE A 264 1.24 -13.11 -0.12
N CYS A 265 0.25 -12.37 -0.59
CA CYS A 265 -0.86 -12.86 -1.41
C CYS A 265 -0.84 -12.12 -2.76
N GLY A 266 -0.54 -12.83 -3.85
CA GLY A 266 -0.44 -12.24 -5.18
C GLY A 266 -1.63 -12.62 -6.05
N GLN A 267 -2.25 -11.64 -6.68
CA GLN A 267 -3.35 -11.83 -7.62
C GLN A 267 -2.89 -11.43 -9.02
N HIS A 268 -2.38 -12.39 -9.80
CA HIS A 268 -1.95 -12.13 -11.17
C HIS A 268 -2.89 -12.80 -12.18
N ALA A 269 -3.10 -12.13 -13.32
CA ALA A 269 -3.58 -12.77 -14.55
C ALA A 269 -2.64 -13.96 -14.90
N PRO A 270 -3.14 -15.02 -15.56
CA PRO A 270 -2.51 -16.35 -15.64
C PRO A 270 -1.09 -16.43 -16.25
N ARG A 271 -0.48 -15.30 -16.63
CA ARG A 271 0.86 -15.21 -17.22
C ARG A 271 1.95 -14.63 -16.31
N GLN A 272 1.65 -14.24 -15.07
CA GLN A 272 2.69 -13.83 -14.10
C GLN A 272 2.54 -14.67 -12.83
N GLN A 273 3.43 -15.66 -12.63
CA GLN A 273 3.35 -16.55 -11.48
C GLN A 273 3.88 -15.88 -10.22
N LEU A 274 3.04 -15.77 -9.20
CA LEU A 274 3.50 -15.57 -7.83
C LEU A 274 3.83 -16.95 -7.24
N ARG A 275 5.10 -17.21 -6.95
CA ARG A 275 5.51 -18.38 -6.13
C ARG A 275 5.89 -17.87 -4.75
N VAL A 276 4.99 -18.04 -3.79
CA VAL A 276 5.32 -17.90 -2.36
C VAL A 276 6.04 -19.18 -1.93
N SER A 277 7.22 -19.04 -1.33
CA SER A 277 7.90 -20.11 -0.61
C SER A 277 7.09 -20.45 0.66
N GLY A 278 6.33 -21.56 0.68
CA GLY A 278 5.54 -22.00 1.83
C GLY A 278 4.83 -23.35 1.65
N ASP A 279 4.42 -23.98 2.76
CA ASP A 279 3.72 -25.27 2.84
C ASP A 279 2.51 -25.35 1.86
N GLN A 280 2.23 -26.51 1.27
CA GLN A 280 1.05 -26.76 0.41
C GLN A 280 -0.27 -26.32 1.09
N ARG A 281 -0.35 -26.40 2.42
CA ARG A 281 -1.47 -25.85 3.20
C ARG A 281 -1.57 -24.33 3.19
N GLN A 282 -0.44 -23.62 3.11
CA GLN A 282 -0.39 -22.16 2.93
C GLN A 282 -0.78 -21.74 1.51
N LEU A 283 -0.40 -22.52 0.49
CA LEU A 283 -0.80 -22.31 -0.91
C LEU A 283 -2.31 -22.48 -1.13
N GLN A 284 -2.92 -23.52 -0.55
CA GLN A 284 -4.38 -23.69 -0.57
C GLN A 284 -5.11 -22.62 0.26
N ARG A 285 -4.48 -22.09 1.32
CA ARG A 285 -4.99 -20.91 2.05
C ARG A 285 -4.86 -19.64 1.24
N CYS A 286 -3.75 -19.40 0.53
CA CYS A 286 -3.63 -18.28 -0.42
C CYS A 286 -4.72 -18.32 -1.49
N LEU A 287 -5.00 -19.49 -2.06
CA LEU A 287 -6.04 -19.63 -3.10
C LEU A 287 -7.46 -19.47 -2.55
N ARG A 288 -7.71 -19.89 -1.31
CA ARG A 288 -8.99 -19.60 -0.62
C ARG A 288 -9.11 -18.13 -0.23
N LEU A 289 -8.04 -17.53 0.28
CA LEU A 289 -7.95 -16.12 0.62
C LEU A 289 -8.05 -15.26 -0.63
N SER A 290 -7.49 -15.67 -1.78
CA SER A 290 -7.63 -14.93 -3.03
C SER A 290 -9.07 -14.99 -3.55
N ARG A 291 -9.77 -16.13 -3.40
CA ARG A 291 -11.21 -16.26 -3.69
C ARG A 291 -12.09 -15.44 -2.73
N GLN A 292 -11.78 -15.46 -1.42
CA GLN A 292 -12.46 -14.64 -0.42
C GLN A 292 -12.18 -13.14 -0.60
N GLN A 293 -10.95 -12.78 -0.97
CA GLN A 293 -10.54 -11.42 -1.32
C GLN A 293 -11.31 -10.97 -2.57
N TYR A 294 -11.40 -11.78 -3.63
CA TYR A 294 -12.18 -11.39 -4.81
C TYR A 294 -13.64 -11.07 -4.46
N LEU A 295 -14.24 -11.85 -3.54
CA LEU A 295 -15.60 -11.62 -3.03
C LEU A 295 -15.69 -10.42 -2.06
N SER A 296 -14.66 -10.15 -1.24
CA SER A 296 -14.64 -9.02 -0.29
C SER A 296 -14.25 -7.67 -0.92
N TRP A 297 -13.68 -7.72 -2.12
CA TRP A 297 -13.29 -6.55 -2.90
C TRP A 297 -14.46 -5.98 -3.72
N THR A 298 -15.41 -6.84 -4.09
CA THR A 298 -16.69 -6.45 -4.69
C THR A 298 -17.74 -6.31 -3.58
N CYS A 299 -17.95 -5.09 -3.09
CA CYS A 299 -19.18 -4.78 -2.35
C CYS A 299 -20.33 -4.68 -3.37
N LEU A 300 -20.80 -5.84 -3.84
CA LEU A 300 -22.01 -5.94 -4.63
C LEU A 300 -23.20 -5.79 -3.68
N GLY A 301 -23.82 -4.61 -3.74
CA GLY A 301 -25.27 -4.49 -3.57
C GLY A 301 -25.93 -4.68 -4.93
#